data_AF-A0A352A6T6-F1
#
_entry.id   AF-A0A352A6T6-F1
#
_cell.length_a   1.000
_cell.length_b   1.000
_cell.length_c   1.000
_cell.angle_alpha   90.00
_cell.angle_beta   90.00
_cell.angle_gamma   90.00
#
_symmetry.space_group_name_H-M   'P 1'
#
loop_
_entity.id
_entity.type
_entity.pdbx_description
1 polymer ?
#
loop_
_entity_poly.entity_id
_entity_poly.type
_entity_poly.pdbx_seq_one_letter_code
_entity_poly.pdbx_strand_id
1 'polypeptide(L)'
;MSKKCVIGKCALCGRENIQLMQSHIIPKLVYSRIKTYQNSRFRNYFDFNQLYQDGEKKPMLCHECEQYFSKYEVEFTNKFLDKYLDLNNQSLPPQYDGIQNYIISVAWRIVYDDLFIYNSFTDTYMRTTYELLEKRLRKYLNQLRTDNVVVFTADAPDETNGNQLKSFGEMILACEKAINYSTPESLENIETHIFTLKELGYSDELIKLFDAFILGYSFNSGDQKKYVVFSMYKGLVIATIFWNNKAIFIPSNIKELFKSMQRKNALKSSLKEEIDYTLEQIKKAYPKNQEILNSNNTREKLEERYKDAKRIR
;
A
#
# COMPACT_ATOMS: atom_id res chain seq x y z
N MET A 1 22.87 0.83 19.42
CA MET A 1 22.61 2.06 18.65
C MET A 1 21.26 2.60 19.09
N SER A 2 21.23 3.81 19.67
CA SER A 2 19.97 4.47 20.04
C SER A 2 19.10 4.59 18.79
N LYS A 3 17.82 4.19 18.88
CA LYS A 3 16.87 4.39 17.77
C LYS A 3 16.81 5.89 17.50
N LYS A 4 17.26 6.31 16.31
CA LYS A 4 17.22 7.71 15.89
C LYS A 4 15.76 8.18 16.02
N CYS A 5 15.51 9.06 16.98
CA CYS A 5 14.19 9.67 17.18
C CYS A 5 13.98 10.66 16.03
N VAL A 6 12.91 10.47 15.26
CA VAL A 6 12.52 11.40 14.18
C VAL A 6 11.31 12.15 14.68
N ILE A 7 11.43 13.47 14.81
CA ILE A 7 10.31 14.36 15.14
C ILE A 7 9.75 14.90 13.83
N GLY A 8 8.43 14.90 13.68
CA GLY A 8 7.77 15.40 12.47
C GLY A 8 6.26 15.47 12.60
N LYS A 9 5.57 15.46 11.45
CA LYS A 9 4.12 15.45 11.34
C LYS A 9 3.61 14.03 11.14
N CYS A 10 2.68 13.59 11.99
CA CYS A 10 2.05 12.28 11.82
C CYS A 10 1.19 12.28 10.55
N ALA A 11 1.46 11.36 9.63
CA ALA A 11 0.79 11.28 8.34
C ALA A 11 -0.74 11.11 8.43
N LEU A 12 -1.22 10.34 9.43
CA LEU A 12 -2.63 10.02 9.61
C LEU A 12 -3.39 11.11 10.37
N CYS A 13 -2.98 11.43 11.61
CA CYS A 13 -3.72 12.40 12.45
C CYS A 13 -3.28 13.85 12.24
N GLY A 14 -2.23 14.12 11.48
CA GLY A 14 -1.76 15.47 11.18
C GLY A 14 -1.12 16.23 12.35
N ARG A 15 -1.04 15.65 13.56
CA ARG A 15 -0.32 16.26 14.70
C ARG A 15 1.15 16.51 14.33
N GLU A 16 1.62 17.72 14.63
CA GLU A 16 2.98 18.18 14.34
C GLU A 16 3.89 18.05 15.57
N ASN A 17 5.20 18.17 15.36
CA ASN A 17 6.22 18.13 16.40
C ASN A 17 6.13 16.89 17.32
N ILE A 18 5.72 15.75 16.75
CA ILE A 18 5.56 14.49 17.48
C ILE A 18 6.60 13.47 17.03
N GLN A 19 6.97 12.56 17.93
CA GLN A 19 7.84 11.44 17.60
C GLN A 19 7.15 10.49 16.61
N LEU A 20 7.83 10.25 15.49
CA LEU A 20 7.40 9.31 14.46
C LEU A 20 7.99 7.92 14.71
N MET A 21 7.12 6.93 14.65
CA MET A 21 7.43 5.52 14.74
C MET A 21 7.93 5.00 13.39
N GLN A 22 8.72 3.93 13.43
CA GLN A 22 9.13 3.19 12.23
C GLN A 22 7.97 2.30 11.76
N SER A 23 6.99 2.93 11.13
CA SER A 23 5.77 2.36 10.59
C SER A 23 6.09 1.39 9.46
N HIS A 24 5.52 0.19 9.47
CA HIS A 24 5.66 -0.71 8.32
C HIS A 24 4.62 -0.35 7.26
N ILE A 25 5.04 -0.32 5.99
CA ILE A 25 4.13 -0.07 4.86
C ILE A 25 3.18 -1.26 4.69
N ILE A 26 3.73 -2.47 4.57
CA ILE A 26 3.00 -3.73 4.77
C ILE A 26 3.16 -4.15 6.24
N PRO A 27 2.09 -4.50 6.97
CA PRO A 27 2.13 -4.80 8.41
C PRO A 27 3.21 -5.81 8.83
N LYS A 28 3.85 -5.59 9.99
CA LYS A 28 4.86 -6.51 10.55
C LYS A 28 4.31 -7.93 10.72
N LEU A 29 3.01 -8.05 11.04
CA LEU A 29 2.35 -9.34 11.19
C LEU A 29 2.36 -10.15 9.89
N VAL A 30 2.28 -9.51 8.72
CA VAL A 30 2.46 -10.17 7.42
C VAL A 30 3.88 -10.68 7.27
N TYR A 31 4.88 -9.80 7.47
CA TYR A 31 6.30 -10.19 7.40
C TYR A 31 6.64 -11.36 8.33
N SER A 32 6.08 -11.39 9.55
CA SER A 32 6.36 -12.47 10.51
C SER A 32 5.83 -13.83 10.07
N ARG A 33 4.74 -13.89 9.29
CA ARG A 33 4.20 -15.15 8.72
C ARG A 33 4.99 -15.63 7.50
N ILE A 34 5.77 -14.73 6.89
CA ILE A 34 6.49 -15.00 5.64
C ILE A 34 7.94 -15.38 5.92
N LYS A 35 8.51 -14.89 7.03
CA LYS A 35 9.86 -15.27 7.47
C LYS A 35 10.03 -16.78 7.56
N THR A 36 11.05 -17.29 6.88
CA THR A 36 11.43 -18.70 6.94
C THR A 36 12.20 -19.04 8.22
N TYR A 37 13.11 -18.15 8.66
CA TYR A 37 13.97 -18.37 9.83
C TYR A 37 13.82 -17.24 10.85
N GLN A 38 13.98 -17.56 12.14
CA GLN A 38 13.78 -16.59 13.25
C GLN A 38 14.56 -15.28 13.05
N ASN A 39 15.78 -15.37 12.52
CA ASN A 39 16.68 -14.24 12.31
C ASN A 39 16.88 -13.89 10.82
N SER A 40 16.01 -14.38 9.92
CA SER A 40 16.09 -14.03 8.51
C SER A 40 15.77 -12.56 8.27
N ARG A 41 16.44 -11.99 7.27
CA ARG A 41 16.26 -10.62 6.80
C ARG A 41 15.68 -10.65 5.40
N PHE A 42 14.77 -9.73 5.12
CA PHE A 42 14.29 -9.46 3.77
C PHE A 42 15.31 -8.60 3.02
N ARG A 43 15.28 -8.65 1.70
CA ARG A 43 16.14 -7.86 0.82
C ARG A 43 15.30 -7.21 -0.26
N ASN A 44 15.75 -6.05 -0.75
CA ASN A 44 15.15 -5.45 -1.92
C ASN A 44 15.42 -6.34 -3.16
N TYR A 45 14.42 -6.51 -4.01
CA TYR A 45 14.53 -7.32 -5.23
C TYR A 45 15.45 -6.69 -6.28
N PHE A 46 15.53 -5.36 -6.32
CA PHE A 46 16.29 -4.58 -7.29
C PHE A 46 17.70 -4.22 -6.80
N ASP A 47 17.92 -4.22 -5.48
CA ASP A 47 19.23 -4.00 -4.86
C ASP A 47 19.45 -4.95 -3.67
N PHE A 48 20.22 -6.02 -3.90
CA PHE A 48 20.52 -7.01 -2.88
C PHE A 48 21.18 -6.45 -1.61
N ASN A 49 21.90 -5.33 -1.70
CA ASN A 49 22.57 -4.71 -0.55
C ASN A 49 21.59 -4.07 0.42
N GLN A 50 20.40 -3.69 -0.06
CA GLN A 50 19.37 -3.11 0.79
C GLN A 50 18.67 -4.20 1.60
N LEU A 51 18.85 -4.14 2.92
CA LEU A 51 18.41 -5.13 3.88
C LEU A 51 17.28 -4.59 4.77
N TYR A 52 16.26 -5.42 4.98
CA TYR A 52 15.14 -5.13 5.85
C TYR A 52 15.01 -6.22 6.91
N GLN A 53 15.20 -5.88 8.19
CA GLN A 53 15.17 -6.88 9.27
C GLN A 53 13.78 -7.49 9.48
N ASP A 54 12.76 -6.65 9.53
CA ASP A 54 11.36 -7.05 9.80
C ASP A 54 10.40 -6.49 8.73
N GLY A 55 10.94 -6.19 7.55
CA GLY A 55 10.21 -5.52 6.47
C GLY A 55 10.53 -4.04 6.30
N GLU A 56 9.98 -3.44 5.25
CA GLU A 56 10.16 -2.03 4.92
C GLU A 56 9.43 -1.13 5.92
N LYS A 57 10.11 -0.09 6.40
CA LYS A 57 9.57 0.84 7.40
C LYS A 57 9.97 2.27 7.10
N LYS A 58 9.11 3.20 7.50
CA LYS A 58 9.31 4.64 7.32
C LYS A 58 8.92 5.39 8.61
N PRO A 59 9.59 6.50 8.95
CA PRO A 59 9.13 7.40 10.00
C PRO A 59 7.84 8.10 9.53
N MET A 60 6.65 7.59 9.90
CA MET A 60 5.38 8.01 9.28
C MET A 60 4.26 8.32 10.28
N LEU A 61 4.02 7.45 11.26
CA LEU A 61 2.92 7.60 12.22
C LEU A 61 3.43 7.87 13.63
N CYS A 62 2.65 8.62 14.41
CA CYS A 62 2.86 8.68 15.86
C CYS A 62 2.42 7.35 16.53
N HIS A 63 2.80 7.19 17.79
CA HIS A 63 2.54 5.96 18.54
C HIS A 63 1.05 5.56 18.59
N GLU A 64 0.16 6.51 18.81
CA GLU A 64 -1.28 6.26 18.94
C GLU A 64 -1.90 5.86 17.60
N CYS A 65 -1.44 6.43 16.49
CA CYS A 65 -1.86 6.00 15.15
C CYS A 65 -1.36 4.61 14.79
N GLU A 66 -0.14 4.24 15.21
CA GLU A 66 0.36 2.86 15.07
C GLU A 66 -0.50 1.88 15.86
N GLN A 67 -0.80 2.19 17.13
CA GLN A 67 -1.68 1.35 17.95
C GLN A 67 -3.07 1.20 17.34
N TYR A 68 -3.62 2.28 16.79
CA TYR A 68 -4.91 2.26 16.13
C TYR A 68 -4.93 1.28 14.94
N PHE A 69 -3.96 1.36 14.03
CA PHE A 69 -3.87 0.42 12.90
C PHE A 69 -3.54 -1.01 13.33
N SER A 70 -2.76 -1.18 14.40
CA SER A 70 -2.42 -2.51 14.92
C SER A 70 -3.65 -3.36 15.25
N LYS A 71 -4.78 -2.73 15.65
CA LYS A 71 -6.05 -3.43 15.87
C LYS A 71 -6.54 -4.15 14.61
N TYR A 72 -6.57 -3.44 13.47
CA TYR A 72 -6.98 -4.00 12.19
C TYR A 72 -6.01 -5.08 11.70
N GLU A 73 -4.71 -4.89 11.92
CA GLU A 73 -3.68 -5.86 11.53
C GLU A 73 -3.80 -7.17 12.31
N VAL A 74 -3.99 -7.09 13.63
CA VAL A 74 -4.19 -8.25 14.50
C VAL A 74 -5.47 -8.99 14.11
N GLU A 75 -6.55 -8.24 13.90
CA GLU A 75 -7.83 -8.82 13.51
C GLU A 75 -7.76 -9.53 12.15
N PHE A 76 -7.21 -8.88 11.12
CA PHE A 76 -6.98 -9.49 9.81
C PHE A 76 -6.13 -10.76 9.92
N THR A 77 -5.07 -10.70 10.71
CA THR A 77 -4.15 -11.81 10.84
C THR A 77 -4.84 -13.02 11.47
N ASN A 78 -5.51 -12.82 12.61
CA ASN A 78 -6.15 -13.89 13.37
C ASN A 78 -7.40 -14.44 12.68
N LYS A 79 -8.22 -13.58 12.08
CA LYS A 79 -9.52 -13.97 11.51
C LYS A 79 -9.42 -14.44 10.06
N PHE A 80 -8.40 -14.00 9.31
CA PHE A 80 -8.28 -14.25 7.87
C PHE A 80 -6.92 -14.84 7.47
N LEU A 81 -5.80 -14.14 7.68
CA LEU A 81 -4.50 -14.55 7.13
C LEU A 81 -4.02 -15.90 7.65
N ASP A 82 -4.04 -16.11 8.97
CA ASP A 82 -3.57 -17.38 9.55
C ASP A 82 -4.43 -18.56 9.04
N LYS A 83 -5.76 -18.38 8.94
CA LYS A 83 -6.66 -19.39 8.34
C LYS A 83 -6.37 -19.64 6.86
N TYR A 84 -6.09 -18.60 6.08
CA TYR A 84 -5.74 -18.74 4.67
C TYR A 84 -4.45 -19.56 4.49
N LEU A 85 -3.45 -19.31 5.34
CA LEU A 85 -2.18 -20.04 5.31
C LEU A 85 -2.35 -21.51 5.73
N ASP A 86 -3.23 -21.80 6.70
CA ASP A 86 -3.53 -23.17 7.12
C ASP A 86 -4.25 -24.00 6.02
N LEU A 87 -4.93 -23.34 5.09
CA LEU A 87 -5.57 -23.96 3.91
C LEU A 87 -4.60 -24.19 2.74
N ASN A 88 -3.27 -24.08 2.97
CA ASN A 88 -2.24 -24.18 1.93
C ASN A 88 -2.48 -23.24 0.73
N ASN A 89 -3.02 -22.05 0.98
CA ASN A 89 -3.26 -21.01 -0.03
C ASN A 89 -4.23 -21.40 -1.17
N GLN A 90 -5.01 -22.49 -1.01
CA GLN A 90 -5.84 -23.04 -2.08
C GLN A 90 -7.17 -22.30 -2.27
N SER A 91 -7.73 -21.72 -1.21
CA SER A 91 -9.01 -21.01 -1.21
C SER A 91 -9.03 -19.86 -0.22
N LEU A 92 -9.85 -18.84 -0.50
CA LEU A 92 -10.04 -17.72 0.40
C LEU A 92 -10.97 -18.12 1.56
N PRO A 93 -10.59 -17.87 2.83
CA PRO A 93 -11.51 -17.95 3.95
C PRO A 93 -12.68 -16.97 3.77
N PRO A 94 -13.82 -17.21 4.46
CA PRO A 94 -14.88 -16.22 4.53
C PRO A 94 -14.36 -14.88 5.03
N GLN A 95 -14.72 -13.81 4.34
CA GLN A 95 -14.41 -12.45 4.78
C GLN A 95 -15.23 -12.12 6.03
N TYR A 96 -14.59 -11.47 7.00
CA TYR A 96 -15.23 -11.03 8.25
C TYR A 96 -15.62 -9.56 8.15
N ASP A 97 -16.62 -9.16 8.94
CA ASP A 97 -17.01 -7.75 9.01
C ASP A 97 -15.87 -6.88 9.56
N GLY A 98 -15.56 -5.78 8.86
CA GLY A 98 -14.43 -4.91 9.18
C GLY A 98 -13.11 -5.24 8.47
N ILE A 99 -13.02 -6.31 7.65
CA ILE A 99 -11.81 -6.60 6.85
C ILE A 99 -11.40 -5.45 5.94
N GLN A 100 -12.38 -4.66 5.47
CA GLN A 100 -12.15 -3.48 4.66
C GLN A 100 -11.24 -2.46 5.36
N ASN A 101 -11.35 -2.31 6.69
CA ASN A 101 -10.53 -1.36 7.46
C ASN A 101 -9.05 -1.72 7.37
N TYR A 102 -8.72 -3.02 7.43
CA TYR A 102 -7.36 -3.48 7.18
C TYR A 102 -6.90 -3.12 5.77
N ILE A 103 -7.70 -3.48 4.75
CA ILE A 103 -7.35 -3.26 3.33
C ILE A 103 -7.07 -1.78 3.07
N ILE A 104 -7.99 -0.90 3.51
CA ILE A 104 -7.86 0.55 3.34
C ILE A 104 -6.66 1.10 4.13
N SER A 105 -6.39 0.59 5.33
CA SER A 105 -5.21 1.03 6.11
C SER A 105 -3.89 0.68 5.43
N VAL A 106 -3.80 -0.46 4.73
CA VAL A 106 -2.60 -0.86 4.00
C VAL A 106 -2.50 -0.08 2.69
N ALA A 107 -3.60 0.04 1.95
CA ALA A 107 -3.63 0.82 0.71
C ALA A 107 -3.26 2.29 0.96
N TRP A 108 -3.78 2.92 2.01
CA TRP A 108 -3.42 4.30 2.36
C TRP A 108 -1.92 4.45 2.66
N ARG A 109 -1.31 3.49 3.38
CA ARG A 109 0.14 3.51 3.65
C ARG A 109 0.97 3.42 2.37
N ILE A 110 0.57 2.55 1.44
CA ILE A 110 1.24 2.40 0.15
C ILE A 110 1.14 3.69 -0.66
N VAL A 111 -0.06 4.27 -0.79
CA VAL A 111 -0.25 5.54 -1.52
C VAL A 111 0.55 6.67 -0.88
N TYR A 112 0.56 6.75 0.45
CA TYR A 112 1.33 7.75 1.18
C TYR A 112 2.84 7.61 0.93
N ASP A 113 3.36 6.38 0.98
CA ASP A 113 4.78 6.08 0.71
C ASP A 113 5.15 6.44 -0.74
N ASP A 114 4.31 6.05 -1.71
CA ASP A 114 4.49 6.40 -3.12
C ASP A 114 4.54 7.93 -3.31
N LEU A 115 3.56 8.66 -2.78
CA LEU A 115 3.41 10.11 -3.01
C LEU A 115 4.44 10.96 -2.28
N PHE A 116 4.67 10.69 -1.00
CA PHE A 116 5.35 11.64 -0.12
C PHE A 116 6.74 11.18 0.32
N ILE A 117 7.07 9.90 0.15
CA ILE A 117 8.39 9.36 0.50
C ILE A 117 9.20 9.09 -0.77
N TYR A 118 8.63 8.36 -1.72
CA TYR A 118 9.27 8.12 -3.02
C TYR A 118 9.10 9.28 -3.99
N ASN A 119 8.19 10.22 -3.69
CA ASN A 119 7.89 11.34 -4.56
C ASN A 119 7.49 10.89 -5.98
N SER A 120 6.77 9.77 -6.05
CA SER A 120 6.25 9.20 -7.29
C SER A 120 5.28 10.16 -7.97
N PHE A 121 5.12 10.00 -9.28
CA PHE A 121 4.17 10.77 -10.10
C PHE A 121 4.40 12.29 -10.12
N THR A 122 5.54 12.80 -9.61
CA THR A 122 5.89 14.22 -9.65
C THR A 122 5.75 14.80 -11.06
N ASP A 123 5.20 16.00 -11.16
CA ASP A 123 4.92 16.72 -12.42
C ASP A 123 3.95 15.99 -13.37
N THR A 124 3.16 15.03 -12.87
CA THR A 124 2.11 14.35 -13.63
C THR A 124 0.72 14.63 -13.05
N TYR A 125 -0.30 14.64 -13.91
CA TYR A 125 -1.71 14.74 -13.49
C TYR A 125 -2.15 13.55 -12.61
N MET A 126 -1.45 12.41 -12.71
CA MET A 126 -1.75 11.21 -11.91
C MET A 126 -1.56 11.49 -10.42
N ARG A 127 -0.57 12.31 -10.07
CA ARG A 127 -0.28 12.69 -8.69
C ARG A 127 -1.48 13.31 -8.01
N THR A 128 -2.15 14.27 -8.65
CA THR A 128 -3.33 14.94 -8.08
C THR A 128 -4.46 13.95 -7.82
N THR A 129 -4.60 12.93 -8.67
CA THR A 129 -5.63 11.89 -8.48
C THR A 129 -5.27 10.95 -7.33
N TYR A 130 -3.99 10.59 -7.18
CA TYR A 130 -3.51 9.83 -6.03
C TYR A 130 -3.57 10.61 -4.72
N GLU A 131 -3.26 11.91 -4.73
CA GLU A 131 -3.41 12.80 -3.57
C GLU A 131 -4.88 12.91 -3.14
N LEU A 132 -5.81 12.96 -4.09
CA LEU A 132 -7.24 12.86 -3.81
C LEU A 132 -7.59 11.51 -3.15
N LEU A 133 -7.09 10.40 -3.71
CA LEU A 133 -7.31 9.07 -3.13
C LEU A 133 -6.76 9.00 -1.69
N GLU A 134 -5.52 9.45 -1.47
CA GLU A 134 -4.89 9.50 -0.15
C GLU A 134 -5.75 10.27 0.85
N LYS A 135 -6.19 11.48 0.48
CA LYS A 135 -7.01 12.33 1.35
C LYS A 135 -8.32 11.65 1.73
N ARG A 136 -8.99 11.01 0.78
CA ARG A 136 -10.25 10.29 1.00
C ARG A 136 -10.04 9.10 1.94
N LEU A 137 -9.05 8.25 1.67
CA LEU A 137 -8.73 7.11 2.54
C LEU A 137 -8.34 7.57 3.94
N ARG A 138 -7.52 8.64 4.06
CA ARG A 138 -7.12 9.21 5.35
C ARG A 138 -8.32 9.73 6.14
N LYS A 139 -9.24 10.44 5.47
CA LYS A 139 -10.47 10.96 6.09
C LYS A 139 -11.33 9.82 6.62
N TYR A 140 -11.61 8.81 5.79
CA TYR A 140 -12.35 7.61 6.18
C TYR A 140 -11.72 6.92 7.40
N LEU A 141 -10.41 6.65 7.37
CA LEU A 141 -9.70 5.97 8.46
C LEU A 141 -9.75 6.75 9.78
N ASN A 142 -9.67 8.08 9.73
CA ASN A 142 -9.79 8.92 10.92
C ASN A 142 -11.23 8.99 11.45
N GLN A 143 -12.25 8.91 10.59
CA GLN A 143 -13.66 8.90 11.01
C GLN A 143 -14.08 7.61 11.71
N LEU A 144 -13.40 6.50 11.43
CA LEU A 144 -13.61 5.22 12.13
C LEU A 144 -13.00 5.15 13.53
N ARG A 145 -12.26 6.18 13.94
CA ARG A 145 -11.53 6.17 15.21
C ARG A 145 -12.51 6.22 16.37
N THR A 146 -12.21 5.39 17.38
CA THR A 146 -12.90 5.39 18.67
C THR A 146 -12.01 5.88 19.81
N ASP A 147 -10.78 6.29 19.49
CA ASP A 147 -9.85 6.87 20.45
C ASP A 147 -9.94 8.41 20.48
N ASN A 148 -9.42 9.02 21.56
CA ASN A 148 -9.52 10.46 21.79
C ASN A 148 -8.39 11.26 21.08
N VAL A 149 -7.84 10.74 19.98
CA VAL A 149 -6.74 11.41 19.28
C VAL A 149 -7.28 12.57 18.46
N VAL A 150 -6.76 13.77 18.72
CA VAL A 150 -7.08 14.97 17.93
C VAL A 150 -6.53 14.82 16.51
N VAL A 151 -7.39 15.02 15.51
CA VAL A 151 -7.06 14.95 14.09
C VAL A 151 -6.97 16.37 13.52
N PHE A 152 -5.81 16.71 12.98
CA PHE A 152 -5.55 17.95 12.26
C PHE A 152 -5.63 17.69 10.76
N THR A 153 -6.58 18.33 10.10
CA THR A 153 -6.71 18.32 8.63
C THR A 153 -6.18 19.63 8.08
N ALA A 154 -5.26 19.58 7.11
CA ALA A 154 -4.72 20.77 6.43
C ALA A 154 -5.79 21.60 5.68
N ASP A 155 -6.98 21.03 5.48
CA ASP A 155 -8.12 21.66 4.84
C ASP A 155 -9.17 22.19 5.84
N ALA A 156 -8.86 22.26 7.16
CA ALA A 156 -9.74 22.89 8.13
C ALA A 156 -9.98 24.36 7.76
N PRO A 157 -11.22 24.88 7.88
CA PRO A 157 -11.51 26.26 7.57
C PRO A 157 -10.66 27.17 8.48
N ASP A 158 -9.84 28.01 7.85
CA ASP A 158 -8.97 28.95 8.55
C ASP A 158 -9.83 30.14 9.02
N GLU A 159 -10.22 30.13 10.30
CA GLU A 159 -11.02 31.20 10.92
C GLU A 159 -10.26 32.54 11.01
N THR A 160 -8.94 32.53 10.83
CA THR A 160 -8.08 33.72 10.98
C THR A 160 -8.11 34.70 9.81
N ASN A 161 -8.76 34.37 8.69
CA ASN A 161 -8.85 35.24 7.51
C ASN A 161 -10.20 35.96 7.35
N GLY A 162 -10.71 36.53 8.45
CA GLY A 162 -11.99 37.25 8.49
C GLY A 162 -12.02 38.60 7.76
N ASN A 163 -10.87 39.15 7.33
CA ASN A 163 -10.76 40.54 6.84
C ASN A 163 -10.23 40.69 5.40
N GLN A 164 -10.08 39.61 4.63
CA GLN A 164 -9.57 39.69 3.25
C GLN A 164 -10.69 39.52 2.22
N LEU A 165 -10.74 40.38 1.20
CA LEU A 165 -11.64 40.22 0.05
C LEU A 165 -11.35 38.88 -0.64
N LYS A 166 -12.34 37.98 -0.63
CA LYS A 166 -12.26 36.68 -1.31
C LYS A 166 -12.91 36.79 -2.69
N SER A 167 -12.26 36.26 -3.70
CA SER A 167 -12.85 36.01 -5.01
C SER A 167 -13.98 34.98 -4.91
N PHE A 168 -14.88 34.96 -5.90
CA PHE A 168 -15.96 33.98 -5.96
C PHE A 168 -15.43 32.53 -5.89
N GLY A 169 -14.31 32.23 -6.56
CA GLY A 169 -13.68 30.91 -6.52
C GLY A 169 -13.19 30.53 -5.13
N GLU A 170 -12.61 31.47 -4.37
CA GLU A 170 -12.18 31.24 -2.99
C GLU A 170 -13.37 31.02 -2.05
N MET A 171 -14.50 31.70 -2.29
CA MET A 171 -15.73 31.48 -1.55
C MET A 171 -16.30 30.08 -1.80
N ILE A 172 -16.36 29.65 -3.07
CA ILE A 172 -16.80 28.29 -3.42
C ILE A 172 -15.89 27.24 -2.80
N LEU A 173 -14.56 27.40 -2.91
CA LEU A 173 -13.59 26.49 -2.29
C LEU A 173 -13.78 26.39 -0.77
N ALA A 174 -14.05 27.50 -0.09
CA ALA A 174 -14.32 27.50 1.34
C ALA A 174 -15.60 26.72 1.69
N CYS A 175 -16.68 26.92 0.91
CA CYS A 175 -17.93 26.16 1.06
C CYS A 175 -17.71 24.66 0.82
N GLU A 176 -16.99 24.28 -0.25
CA GLU A 176 -16.68 22.89 -0.55
C GLU A 176 -15.86 22.22 0.56
N LYS A 177 -14.87 22.94 1.11
CA LYS A 177 -14.10 22.45 2.28
C LYS A 177 -14.98 22.26 3.52
N ALA A 178 -15.88 23.19 3.81
CA ALA A 178 -16.80 23.09 4.95
C ALA A 178 -17.78 21.91 4.80
N ILE A 179 -18.32 21.70 3.60
CA ILE A 179 -19.18 20.54 3.29
C ILE A 179 -18.37 19.25 3.44
N ASN A 180 -17.15 19.21 2.91
CA ASN A 180 -16.29 18.04 3.03
C ASN A 180 -16.00 17.72 4.50
N TYR A 181 -15.68 18.72 5.34
CA TYR A 181 -15.41 18.49 6.75
C TYR A 181 -16.63 17.98 7.53
N SER A 182 -17.82 18.49 7.22
CA SER A 182 -19.06 18.13 7.92
C SER A 182 -19.68 16.80 7.48
N THR A 183 -19.23 16.23 6.35
CA THR A 183 -19.79 14.99 5.79
C THR A 183 -18.89 13.78 6.01
N PRO A 184 -19.43 12.62 6.40
CA PRO A 184 -18.69 11.35 6.40
C PRO A 184 -18.15 11.01 5.00
N GLU A 185 -16.95 10.42 4.92
CA GLU A 185 -16.43 9.87 3.67
C GLU A 185 -17.18 8.58 3.32
N SER A 186 -17.82 8.55 2.15
CA SER A 186 -18.66 7.43 1.69
C SER A 186 -17.90 6.33 0.97
N LEU A 187 -16.60 6.52 0.68
CA LEU A 187 -15.80 5.65 -0.19
C LEU A 187 -16.43 5.39 -1.56
N GLU A 188 -17.31 6.29 -2.03
CA GLU A 188 -17.93 6.16 -3.35
C GLU A 188 -16.85 6.05 -4.44
N ASN A 189 -17.04 5.15 -5.41
CA ASN A 189 -16.08 4.87 -6.47
C ASN A 189 -14.76 4.25 -5.98
N ILE A 190 -14.69 3.80 -4.72
CA ILE A 190 -13.56 3.05 -4.17
C ILE A 190 -14.03 1.63 -3.82
N GLU A 191 -13.35 0.64 -4.38
CA GLU A 191 -13.66 -0.78 -4.14
C GLU A 191 -12.45 -1.52 -3.60
N THR A 192 -12.68 -2.52 -2.77
CA THR A 192 -11.64 -3.40 -2.23
C THR A 192 -11.87 -4.83 -2.65
N HIS A 193 -10.82 -5.51 -3.10
CA HIS A 193 -10.88 -6.87 -3.59
C HIS A 193 -9.75 -7.72 -3.00
N ILE A 194 -10.04 -9.01 -2.79
CA ILE A 194 -9.06 -10.02 -2.38
C ILE A 194 -9.11 -11.14 -3.41
N PHE A 195 -7.96 -11.49 -3.96
CA PHE A 195 -7.78 -12.59 -4.90
C PHE A 195 -6.66 -13.51 -4.44
N THR A 196 -6.66 -14.71 -4.98
CA THR A 196 -5.48 -15.57 -5.01
C THR A 196 -4.75 -15.42 -6.34
N LEU A 197 -3.44 -15.69 -6.37
CA LEU A 197 -2.68 -15.79 -7.61
C LEU A 197 -3.26 -16.87 -8.55
N LYS A 198 -3.84 -17.94 -8.00
CA LYS A 198 -4.54 -18.97 -8.79
C LYS A 198 -5.75 -18.39 -9.53
N GLU A 199 -6.54 -17.54 -8.88
CA GLU A 199 -7.66 -16.83 -9.53
C GLU A 199 -7.21 -15.79 -10.56
N LEU A 200 -5.97 -15.32 -10.49
CA LEU A 200 -5.33 -14.51 -11.53
C LEU A 200 -4.74 -15.35 -12.67
N GLY A 201 -4.73 -16.68 -12.56
CA GLY A 201 -4.27 -17.60 -13.60
C GLY A 201 -2.78 -17.97 -13.53
N TYR A 202 -2.13 -17.85 -12.38
CA TYR A 202 -0.75 -18.32 -12.18
C TYR A 202 -0.69 -19.83 -11.92
N SER A 203 0.36 -20.48 -12.41
CA SER A 203 0.65 -21.89 -12.13
C SER A 203 1.21 -22.09 -10.72
N ASP A 204 1.13 -23.32 -10.21
CA ASP A 204 1.61 -23.65 -8.87
C ASP A 204 3.12 -23.42 -8.71
N GLU A 205 3.93 -23.58 -9.77
CA GLU A 205 5.36 -23.27 -9.76
C GLU A 205 5.65 -21.78 -9.57
N LEU A 206 4.89 -20.92 -10.27
CA LEU A 206 5.02 -19.47 -10.12
C LEU A 206 4.50 -19.01 -8.75
N ILE A 207 3.41 -19.59 -8.27
CA ILE A 207 2.89 -19.31 -6.93
C ILE A 207 3.95 -19.65 -5.88
N LYS A 208 4.60 -20.81 -5.99
CA LYS A 208 5.69 -21.22 -5.12
C LYS A 208 6.90 -20.28 -5.20
N LEU A 209 7.23 -19.77 -6.39
CA LEU A 209 8.25 -18.73 -6.53
C LEU A 209 7.89 -17.48 -5.73
N PHE A 210 6.62 -17.04 -5.80
CA PHE A 210 6.12 -15.87 -5.09
C PHE A 210 5.99 -16.04 -3.57
N ASP A 211 6.17 -17.23 -3.00
CA ASP A 211 6.05 -17.47 -1.54
C ASP A 211 7.04 -16.66 -0.69
N ALA A 212 8.17 -16.25 -1.28
CA ALA A 212 9.18 -15.43 -0.65
C ALA A 212 8.96 -13.92 -0.89
N PHE A 213 7.97 -13.55 -1.71
CA PHE A 213 7.75 -12.19 -2.17
C PHE A 213 6.68 -11.51 -1.32
N ILE A 214 6.96 -10.25 -1.02
CA ILE A 214 6.05 -9.23 -0.50
C ILE A 214 6.18 -8.05 -1.43
N LEU A 215 5.11 -7.74 -2.16
CA LEU A 215 5.04 -6.61 -3.08
C LEU A 215 3.90 -5.69 -2.68
N GLY A 216 4.01 -4.42 -2.98
CA GLY A 216 2.89 -3.50 -2.95
C GLY A 216 3.28 -2.12 -3.46
N TYR A 217 2.49 -1.59 -4.37
CA TYR A 217 2.66 -0.25 -4.95
C TYR A 217 1.38 0.14 -5.70
N SER A 218 1.35 1.39 -6.18
CA SER A 218 0.23 1.95 -6.94
C SER A 218 0.48 1.96 -8.45
N PHE A 219 -0.54 1.61 -9.24
CA PHE A 219 -0.51 1.73 -10.71
C PHE A 219 -1.88 2.17 -11.24
N ASN A 220 -1.92 2.68 -12.46
CA ASN A 220 -3.16 3.14 -13.07
C ASN A 220 -3.30 2.64 -14.51
N SER A 221 -4.55 2.56 -14.97
CA SER A 221 -4.82 2.30 -16.38
C SER A 221 -4.36 3.47 -17.24
N GLY A 222 -3.95 3.18 -18.48
CA GLY A 222 -3.52 4.21 -19.43
C GLY A 222 -4.64 5.19 -19.83
N ASP A 223 -5.90 4.82 -19.66
CA ASP A 223 -7.05 5.71 -19.86
C ASP A 223 -7.38 6.56 -18.62
N GLN A 224 -6.61 6.40 -17.53
CA GLN A 224 -6.70 7.18 -16.29
C GLN A 224 -8.04 7.07 -15.56
N LYS A 225 -8.88 6.08 -15.93
CA LYS A 225 -10.17 5.85 -15.28
C LYS A 225 -10.06 4.95 -14.06
N LYS A 226 -8.96 4.20 -13.94
CA LYS A 226 -8.77 3.20 -12.89
C LYS A 226 -7.39 3.40 -12.24
N TYR A 227 -7.39 3.68 -10.94
CA TYR A 227 -6.20 3.75 -10.11
C TYR A 227 -6.25 2.57 -9.14
N VAL A 228 -5.18 1.81 -9.03
CA VAL A 228 -5.13 0.57 -8.26
C VAL A 228 -3.95 0.63 -7.31
N VAL A 229 -4.22 0.34 -6.06
CA VAL A 229 -3.22 0.16 -5.01
C VAL A 229 -3.30 -1.30 -4.63
N PHE A 230 -2.23 -2.07 -4.80
CA PHE A 230 -2.26 -3.47 -4.44
C PHE A 230 -1.14 -3.86 -3.50
N SER A 231 -1.35 -4.95 -2.78
CA SER A 231 -0.32 -5.67 -2.05
C SER A 231 -0.44 -7.16 -2.35
N MET A 232 0.70 -7.85 -2.37
CA MET A 232 0.78 -9.27 -2.67
C MET A 232 1.74 -9.97 -1.71
N TYR A 233 1.29 -11.08 -1.14
CA TYR A 233 2.10 -11.93 -0.28
C TYR A 233 1.45 -13.31 -0.11
N LYS A 234 2.26 -14.38 -0.08
CA LYS A 234 1.79 -15.77 0.13
C LYS A 234 0.68 -16.20 -0.82
N GLY A 235 0.74 -15.77 -2.08
CA GLY A 235 -0.30 -16.08 -3.06
C GLY A 235 -1.59 -15.27 -2.90
N LEU A 236 -1.70 -14.42 -1.88
CA LEU A 236 -2.79 -13.47 -1.71
C LEU A 236 -2.47 -12.18 -2.46
N VAL A 237 -3.46 -11.63 -3.18
CA VAL A 237 -3.42 -10.32 -3.83
C VAL A 237 -4.58 -9.50 -3.30
N ILE A 238 -4.29 -8.40 -2.61
CA ILE A 238 -5.29 -7.47 -2.08
C ILE A 238 -5.19 -6.18 -2.88
N ALA A 239 -6.30 -5.71 -3.43
CA ALA A 239 -6.35 -4.51 -4.26
C ALA A 239 -7.41 -3.53 -3.74
N THR A 240 -7.07 -2.24 -3.73
CA THR A 240 -7.99 -1.11 -3.59
C THR A 240 -8.02 -0.36 -4.91
N ILE A 241 -9.21 -0.15 -5.46
CA ILE A 241 -9.42 0.47 -6.76
C ILE A 241 -10.14 1.78 -6.55
N PHE A 242 -9.68 2.84 -7.20
CA PHE A 242 -10.37 4.10 -7.31
C PHE A 242 -10.76 4.37 -8.76
N TRP A 243 -12.06 4.46 -9.00
CA TRP A 243 -12.63 4.81 -10.29
C TRP A 243 -12.69 6.34 -10.43
N ASN A 244 -11.85 6.87 -11.33
CA ASN A 244 -11.81 8.30 -11.59
C ASN A 244 -12.86 8.68 -12.64
N ASN A 245 -14.05 9.06 -12.15
CA ASN A 245 -15.16 9.49 -13.00
C ASN A 245 -14.94 10.86 -13.66
N LYS A 246 -13.88 11.59 -13.28
CA LYS A 246 -13.53 12.89 -13.87
C LYS A 246 -12.65 12.77 -15.13
N ALA A 247 -12.12 11.58 -15.42
CA ALA A 247 -11.24 11.36 -16.57
C ALA A 247 -12.03 11.21 -17.88
N ILE A 248 -11.78 12.13 -18.82
CA ILE A 248 -12.22 12.00 -20.21
C ILE A 248 -11.07 11.38 -21.00
N PHE A 249 -11.29 10.17 -21.52
CA PHE A 249 -10.33 9.48 -22.37
C PHE A 249 -10.66 9.74 -23.84
N ILE A 250 -9.74 10.37 -24.57
CA ILE A 250 -9.84 10.60 -26.02
C ILE A 250 -8.84 9.64 -26.68
N PRO A 251 -9.31 8.51 -27.25
CA PRO A 251 -8.43 7.55 -27.89
C PRO A 251 -7.84 8.11 -29.18
N SER A 252 -6.58 7.78 -29.46
CA SER A 252 -5.90 8.20 -30.69
C SER A 252 -6.39 7.40 -31.91
N ASN A 253 -6.98 6.22 -31.67
CA ASN A 253 -7.54 5.35 -32.70
C ASN A 253 -8.61 4.39 -32.15
N ILE A 254 -9.34 3.74 -33.04
CA ILE A 254 -10.42 2.79 -32.73
C ILE A 254 -9.91 1.59 -31.90
N LYS A 255 -8.67 1.14 -32.11
CA LYS A 255 -8.06 0.03 -31.35
C LYS A 255 -7.86 0.41 -29.88
N GLU A 256 -7.48 1.65 -29.58
CA GLU A 256 -7.38 2.17 -28.21
C GLU A 256 -8.75 2.30 -27.55
N LEU A 257 -9.77 2.72 -28.30
CA LEU A 257 -11.15 2.78 -27.81
C LEU A 257 -11.62 1.39 -27.35
N PHE A 258 -11.49 0.37 -28.20
CA PHE A 258 -11.89 -1.01 -27.86
C PHE A 258 -11.09 -1.58 -26.68
N LYS A 259 -9.77 -1.32 -26.63
CA LYS A 259 -8.92 -1.71 -25.48
C LYS A 259 -9.37 -1.06 -24.17
N SER A 260 -9.79 0.21 -24.20
CA SER A 260 -10.29 0.91 -23.00
C SER A 260 -11.61 0.31 -22.49
N MET A 261 -12.50 -0.11 -23.39
CA MET A 261 -13.79 -0.71 -23.03
C MET A 261 -13.63 -2.09 -22.38
N GLN A 262 -12.74 -2.95 -22.90
CA GLN A 262 -12.45 -4.25 -22.27
C GLN A 262 -11.77 -4.10 -20.90
N ARG A 263 -10.95 -3.06 -20.69
CA ARG A 263 -10.22 -2.84 -19.43
C ARG A 263 -11.08 -2.39 -18.25
N LYS A 264 -12.28 -1.85 -18.50
CA LYS A 264 -13.24 -1.48 -17.43
C LYS A 264 -13.67 -2.68 -16.58
N ASN A 265 -13.81 -3.88 -17.17
CA ASN A 265 -14.26 -5.07 -16.43
C ASN A 265 -13.13 -6.08 -16.13
N ALA A 266 -11.87 -5.76 -16.50
CA ALA A 266 -10.76 -6.71 -16.45
C ALA A 266 -9.75 -6.40 -15.33
N LEU A 267 -10.22 -6.21 -14.09
CA LEU A 267 -9.35 -5.98 -12.93
C LEU A 267 -8.29 -7.08 -12.77
N LYS A 268 -8.69 -8.36 -12.83
CA LYS A 268 -7.77 -9.50 -12.72
C LYS A 268 -6.67 -9.48 -13.78
N SER A 269 -7.02 -9.13 -15.03
CA SER A 269 -6.04 -8.99 -16.12
C SER A 269 -5.06 -7.86 -15.84
N SER A 270 -5.55 -6.70 -15.37
CA SER A 270 -4.67 -5.57 -15.04
C SER A 270 -3.71 -5.89 -13.89
N LEU A 271 -4.19 -6.57 -12.84
CA LEU A 271 -3.34 -7.04 -11.75
C LEU A 271 -2.28 -8.04 -12.26
N LYS A 272 -2.69 -8.98 -13.11
CA LYS A 272 -1.75 -9.94 -13.72
C LYS A 272 -0.71 -9.26 -14.59
N GLU A 273 -1.11 -8.36 -15.49
CA GLU A 273 -0.20 -7.58 -16.34
C GLU A 273 0.86 -6.85 -15.49
N GLU A 274 0.43 -6.26 -14.37
CA GLU A 274 1.30 -5.49 -13.48
C GLU A 274 2.26 -6.39 -12.65
N ILE A 275 1.77 -7.52 -12.14
CA ILE A 275 2.61 -8.51 -11.44
C ILE A 275 3.63 -9.11 -12.41
N ASP A 276 3.24 -9.45 -13.65
CA ASP A 276 4.13 -9.97 -14.68
C ASP A 276 5.20 -8.92 -15.05
N TYR A 277 4.82 -7.65 -15.17
CA TYR A 277 5.77 -6.56 -15.37
C TYR A 277 6.81 -6.47 -14.25
N THR A 278 6.36 -6.50 -12.98
CA THR A 278 7.27 -6.49 -11.83
C THR A 278 8.23 -7.68 -11.86
N LEU A 279 7.73 -8.89 -12.14
CA LEU A 279 8.56 -10.08 -12.23
C LEU A 279 9.65 -9.93 -13.30
N GLU A 280 9.32 -9.37 -14.45
CA GLU A 280 10.31 -9.08 -15.51
C GLU A 280 11.34 -8.01 -15.08
N GLN A 281 10.96 -6.98 -14.31
CA GLN A 281 11.94 -6.04 -13.76
C GLN A 281 12.87 -6.71 -12.74
N ILE A 282 12.33 -7.57 -11.87
CA ILE A 282 13.13 -8.32 -10.90
C ILE A 282 14.12 -9.25 -11.62
N LYS A 283 13.66 -9.92 -12.68
CA LYS A 283 14.50 -10.77 -13.54
C LYS A 283 15.63 -9.98 -14.21
N LYS A 284 15.40 -8.74 -14.63
CA LYS A 284 16.46 -7.85 -15.15
C LYS A 284 17.51 -7.49 -14.09
N ALA A 285 17.10 -7.32 -12.84
CA ALA A 285 18.02 -7.05 -11.74
C ALA A 285 18.80 -8.30 -11.27
N TYR A 286 18.30 -9.50 -11.60
CA TYR A 286 18.84 -10.78 -11.12
C TYR A 286 20.34 -10.99 -11.42
N PRO A 287 20.88 -10.72 -12.63
CA PRO A 287 22.30 -10.93 -12.90
C PRO A 287 23.21 -10.12 -11.96
N LYS A 288 22.90 -8.84 -11.74
CA LYS A 288 23.63 -7.98 -10.80
C LYS A 288 23.56 -8.52 -9.36
N ASN A 289 22.39 -9.01 -8.94
CA ASN A 289 22.24 -9.63 -7.63
C ASN A 289 23.05 -10.93 -7.50
N GLN A 290 23.20 -11.70 -8.59
CA GLN A 290 24.05 -12.89 -8.61
C GLN A 290 25.54 -12.54 -8.50
N GLU A 291 26.00 -11.48 -9.17
CA GLU A 291 27.37 -10.98 -9.01
C GLU A 291 27.66 -10.62 -7.55
N ILE A 292 26.74 -9.91 -6.88
CA ILE A 292 26.89 -9.57 -5.46
C ILE A 292 26.95 -10.84 -4.59
N LEU A 293 26.07 -11.81 -4.83
CA LEU A 293 26.04 -13.08 -4.10
C LEU A 293 27.32 -13.90 -4.27
N ASN A 294 27.90 -13.91 -5.47
CA ASN A 294 29.13 -14.61 -5.78
C ASN A 294 30.39 -13.85 -5.33
N SER A 295 30.26 -12.58 -4.95
CA SER A 295 31.37 -11.76 -4.45
C SER A 295 31.61 -11.98 -2.95
N ASN A 296 32.86 -11.86 -2.51
CA ASN A 296 33.27 -11.80 -1.09
C ASN A 296 32.74 -12.97 -0.21
N ASN A 297 32.56 -14.15 -0.79
CA ASN A 297 31.96 -15.34 -0.16
C ASN A 297 30.57 -15.04 0.47
N THR A 298 29.79 -14.16 -0.16
CA THR A 298 28.51 -13.69 0.40
C THR A 298 27.49 -14.82 0.49
N ARG A 299 27.45 -15.71 -0.53
CA ARG A 299 26.57 -16.88 -0.52
C ARG A 299 26.89 -17.82 0.64
N GLU A 300 28.15 -18.19 0.80
CA GLU A 300 28.61 -19.09 1.85
C GLU A 300 28.33 -18.51 3.23
N LYS A 301 28.59 -17.22 3.43
CA LYS A 301 28.26 -16.51 4.69
C LYS A 301 26.76 -16.54 5.01
N LEU A 302 25.90 -16.45 3.99
CA LEU A 302 24.45 -16.51 4.19
C LEU A 302 23.98 -17.93 4.49
N GLU A 303 24.52 -18.92 3.79
CA GLU A 303 24.26 -20.34 4.05
C GLU A 303 24.68 -20.70 5.47
N GLU A 304 25.90 -20.35 5.89
CA GLU A 304 26.42 -20.58 7.23
C GLU A 304 25.56 -19.89 8.31
N ARG A 305 25.18 -18.63 8.09
CA ARG A 305 24.31 -17.88 9.01
C ARG A 305 22.98 -18.57 9.29
N TYR A 306 22.42 -19.26 8.30
CA TYR A 306 21.12 -19.90 8.41
C TYR A 306 21.18 -21.42 8.59
N LYS A 307 22.37 -22.03 8.52
CA LYS A 307 22.60 -23.47 8.68
C LYS A 307 21.99 -24.03 9.97
N ASP A 308 22.22 -23.34 11.09
CA ASP A 308 21.72 -23.72 12.41
C ASP A 308 20.52 -22.86 12.86
N ALA A 309 19.95 -22.05 11.96
CA ALA A 309 18.86 -21.17 12.31
C ALA A 309 17.55 -21.95 12.47
N LYS A 310 16.83 -21.69 13.55
CA LYS A 310 15.50 -22.25 13.76
C LYS A 310 14.54 -21.80 12.66
N ARG A 311 14.03 -22.77 11.90
CA ARG A 311 12.95 -22.58 10.93
C ARG A 311 11.64 -22.29 11.67
N ILE A 312 10.92 -21.24 11.25
CA ILE A 312 9.67 -20.80 11.89
C ILE A 312 8.48 -21.59 11.34
N ARG A 313 8.51 -21.91 10.03
CA ARG A 313 7.49 -22.68 9.31
C ARG A 313 8.13 -23.52 8.21
#